data_AF-A0AB73TLL3-F1
#
_entry.id   AF-A0AB73TLL3-F1
#
_cell.length_a   1.000
_cell.length_b   1.000
_cell.length_c   1.000
_cell.angle_alpha   90.00
_cell.angle_beta   90.00
_cell.angle_gamma   90.00
#
_symmetry.space_group_name_H-M   'P 1'
#
loop_
_entity.id
_entity.type
_entity.pdbx_description
1 polymer ?
#
loop_
_entity_poly.entity_id
_entity_poly.type
_entity_poly.pdbx_seq_one_letter_code
_entity_poly.pdbx_strand_id
1 'polypeptide(L)'
;KLQSVGLYTKTEHRTVKYLNNLIEQDHRSIKRRHKLYQSLRTASTTIKGMETIRGIYKKSRKEGTLFGFSVCTEIRILLGIPA
;
A
#
# COMPACT_ATOMS: atom_id res chain seq x y z
N LYS A 1 -22.99 -1.90 1.23
CA LYS A 1 -22.46 -1.77 2.61
C LYS A 1 -21.62 -0.50 2.84
N LEU A 2 -20.70 -0.10 1.96
CA LEU A 2 -19.98 1.18 2.13
C LEU A 2 -20.71 2.38 1.49
N GLN A 3 -21.26 2.19 0.29
CA GLN A 3 -22.11 3.20 -0.37
C GLN A 3 -23.37 3.55 0.45
N SER A 4 -23.93 2.57 1.17
CA SER A 4 -25.06 2.78 2.07
C SER A 4 -24.73 3.65 3.28
N VAL A 5 -23.44 3.84 3.60
CA VAL A 5 -22.93 4.75 4.66
C VAL A 5 -22.44 6.07 4.04
N GLY A 6 -22.79 6.35 2.77
CA GLY A 6 -22.38 7.55 2.04
C GLY A 6 -20.92 7.56 1.58
N LEU A 7 -20.18 6.46 1.74
CA LEU A 7 -18.77 6.36 1.35
C LEU A 7 -18.64 5.81 -0.09
N TYR A 8 -17.79 6.44 -0.89
CA TYR A 8 -17.46 6.02 -2.25
C TYR A 8 -18.68 5.91 -3.19
N THR A 9 -19.63 6.86 -3.09
CA THR A 9 -20.89 6.87 -3.86
C THR A 9 -20.71 6.91 -5.38
N LYS A 10 -19.59 7.47 -5.86
CA LYS A 10 -19.23 7.54 -7.28
C LYS A 10 -18.47 6.32 -7.81
N THR A 11 -18.23 5.31 -6.98
CA THR A 11 -17.48 4.11 -7.40
C THR A 11 -18.43 2.98 -7.76
N GLU A 12 -18.12 2.21 -8.80
CA GLU A 12 -18.87 1.02 -9.19
C GLU A 12 -18.20 -0.24 -8.62
N HIS A 13 -19.00 -1.13 -8.03
CA HIS A 13 -18.50 -2.42 -7.58
C HIS A 13 -18.41 -3.40 -8.75
N ARG A 14 -17.18 -3.75 -9.15
CA ARG A 14 -16.93 -4.72 -10.23
C ARG A 14 -16.70 -6.12 -9.66
N THR A 15 -17.53 -7.09 -10.06
CA THR A 15 -17.42 -8.51 -9.66
C THR A 15 -16.67 -9.32 -10.71
N VAL A 16 -15.47 -8.89 -11.07
CA VAL A 16 -14.67 -9.54 -12.11
C VAL A 16 -13.59 -10.42 -11.47
N LYS A 17 -13.71 -11.75 -11.63
CA LYS A 17 -12.85 -12.74 -10.94
C LYS A 17 -11.35 -12.51 -11.15
N TYR A 18 -10.92 -12.19 -12.39
CA TYR A 18 -9.49 -12.00 -12.68
C TYR A 18 -8.93 -10.70 -12.06
N LEU A 19 -9.73 -9.63 -11.99
CA LEU A 19 -9.33 -8.39 -11.32
C LEU A 19 -9.23 -8.56 -9.80
N ASN A 20 -10.14 -9.35 -9.23
CA ASN A 20 -10.08 -9.70 -7.81
C ASN A 20 -8.78 -10.44 -7.47
N ASN A 21 -8.35 -11.37 -8.32
CA ASN A 21 -7.10 -12.10 -8.10
C ASN A 21 -5.87 -11.17 -8.07
N LEU A 22 -5.83 -10.14 -8.92
CA LEU A 22 -4.73 -9.19 -8.95
C LEU A 22 -4.65 -8.37 -7.65
N ILE A 23 -5.80 -7.86 -7.18
CA ILE A 23 -5.91 -7.12 -5.92
C ILE A 23 -5.55 -8.04 -4.74
N GLU A 24 -6.09 -9.25 -4.73
CA GLU A 24 -5.81 -10.28 -3.71
C GLU A 24 -4.31 -10.58 -3.62
N GLN A 25 -3.65 -10.75 -4.78
CA GLN A 25 -2.22 -11.06 -4.84
C GLN A 25 -1.37 -9.89 -4.33
N ASP A 26 -1.68 -8.65 -4.71
CA ASP A 26 -0.85 -7.51 -4.34
C ASP A 26 -0.93 -7.21 -2.82
N HIS A 27 -2.11 -7.37 -2.22
CA HIS A 27 -2.32 -7.09 -0.79
C HIS A 27 -2.27 -8.33 0.11
N ARG A 28 -2.00 -9.54 -0.41
CA ARG A 28 -1.98 -10.80 0.37
C ARG A 28 -1.08 -10.72 1.59
N SER A 29 0.10 -10.13 1.43
CA SER A 29 1.11 -10.01 2.50
C SER A 29 0.71 -9.04 3.60
N ILE A 30 -0.10 -8.02 3.26
CA ILE A 30 -0.64 -7.03 4.20
C ILE A 30 -1.79 -7.67 4.99
N LYS A 31 -2.75 -8.28 4.28
CA LYS A 31 -3.88 -9.02 4.89
C LYS A 31 -3.43 -10.15 5.82
N ARG A 32 -2.31 -10.83 5.52
CA ARG A 32 -1.75 -11.89 6.38
C ARG A 32 -1.19 -11.35 7.70
N ARG A 33 -0.56 -10.17 7.68
CA ARG A 33 0.09 -9.57 8.87
C ARG A 33 -0.90 -8.87 9.79
N HIS A 34 -1.92 -8.22 9.25
CA HIS A 34 -2.86 -7.45 10.04
C HIS A 34 -4.29 -7.85 9.69
N LYS A 35 -4.99 -8.47 10.64
CA LYS A 35 -6.37 -8.96 10.46
C LYS A 35 -7.43 -8.05 11.06
N LEU A 36 -7.05 -7.18 11.99
CA LEU A 36 -7.98 -6.33 12.72
C LEU A 36 -7.52 -4.87 12.62
N TYR A 37 -8.35 -4.04 12.00
CA TYR A 37 -8.21 -2.59 12.02
C TYR A 37 -9.40 -2.01 12.78
N GLN A 38 -9.15 -1.04 13.66
CA GLN A 38 -10.20 -0.43 14.49
C GLN A 38 -11.15 0.47 13.70
N SER A 39 -10.66 1.11 12.62
CA SER A 39 -11.48 1.97 11.76
C SER A 39 -10.98 1.96 10.32
N LEU A 40 -11.84 2.38 9.37
CA LEU A 40 -11.46 2.56 7.97
C LEU A 40 -10.37 3.62 7.80
N ARG A 41 -10.40 4.68 8.61
CA ARG A 41 -9.39 5.75 8.56
C ARG A 41 -8.01 5.18 8.91
N THR A 42 -7.93 4.44 10.01
CA THR A 42 -6.69 3.80 10.47
C THR A 42 -6.22 2.74 9.48
N ALA A 43 -7.13 1.92 8.96
CA ALA A 43 -6.79 0.91 7.95
C ALA A 43 -6.19 1.57 6.69
N SER A 44 -6.85 2.61 6.19
CA SER A 44 -6.42 3.35 5.00
C SER A 44 -5.02 3.94 5.17
N THR A 45 -4.75 4.64 6.27
CA THR A 45 -3.43 5.23 6.53
C THR A 45 -2.33 4.17 6.63
N THR A 46 -2.59 3.07 7.33
CA THR A 46 -1.59 2.03 7.55
C THR A 46 -1.29 1.25 6.26
N ILE A 47 -2.32 0.88 5.50
CA ILE A 47 -2.16 0.20 4.21
C ILE A 47 -1.37 1.08 3.24
N LYS A 48 -1.74 2.38 3.13
CA LYS A 48 -1.04 3.34 2.27
C LYS A 48 0.44 3.48 2.65
N GLY A 49 0.76 3.51 3.95
CA GLY A 49 2.14 3.53 4.42
C GLY A 49 2.93 2.28 4.01
N MET A 50 2.36 1.09 4.22
CA MET A 50 2.98 -0.19 3.81
C MET A 50 3.20 -0.27 2.30
N GLU A 51 2.24 0.19 1.50
CA GLU A 51 2.33 0.24 0.04
C GLU A 51 3.41 1.22 -0.44
N THR A 52 3.52 2.37 0.21
CA THR A 52 4.55 3.38 -0.11
C THR A 52 5.94 2.79 0.10
N ILE A 53 6.21 2.17 1.25
CA ILE A 53 7.50 1.53 1.54
C ILE A 53 7.80 0.42 0.52
N ARG A 54 6.80 -0.40 0.18
CA ARG A 54 6.95 -1.46 -0.84
C ARG A 54 7.22 -0.89 -2.23
N GLY A 55 6.62 0.25 -2.57
CA GLY A 55 6.84 0.97 -3.83
C GLY A 55 8.28 1.47 -3.94
N ILE A 56 8.78 2.12 -2.89
CA ILE A 56 10.17 2.58 -2.80
C ILE A 56 11.13 1.39 -2.96
N TYR A 57 10.92 0.31 -2.19
CA TYR A 57 11.75 -0.90 -2.29
C TYR A 57 11.80 -1.47 -3.72
N LYS A 58 10.66 -1.57 -4.40
CA LYS A 58 10.60 -2.04 -5.79
C LYS A 58 11.32 -1.10 -6.75
N LYS A 59 11.28 0.21 -6.52
CA LYS A 59 11.98 1.21 -7.31
C LYS A 59 13.50 1.07 -7.16
N SER A 60 14.01 1.04 -5.93
CA SER A 60 15.45 0.86 -5.66
C SER A 60 15.97 -0.45 -6.27
N ARG A 61 15.19 -1.55 -6.20
CA ARG A 61 15.56 -2.83 -6.84
C ARG A 61 15.63 -2.77 -8.37
N LYS A 62 14.85 -1.93 -9.03
CA LYS A 62 14.91 -1.74 -10.49
C LYS A 62 16.10 -0.89 -10.90
N GLU A 63 16.51 0.06 -10.06
CA GLU A 63 17.63 0.98 -10.30
C GLU A 63 19.00 0.33 -10.11
N GLY A 64 19.04 -0.93 -9.63
CA GLY A 64 20.28 -1.71 -9.55
C GLY A 64 21.21 -1.27 -8.43
N THR A 65 20.74 -0.51 -7.44
CA THR A 65 21.51 -0.19 -6.24
C THR A 65 21.86 -1.49 -5.50
N LEU A 66 23.13 -1.88 -5.60
CA LEU A 66 23.66 -3.16 -5.13
C LEU A 66 23.83 -3.20 -3.60
N PHE A 67 23.83 -2.04 -2.93
CA PHE A 67 24.05 -1.90 -1.50
C PHE A 67 22.76 -1.70 -0.70
N GLY A 68 22.80 -2.08 0.59
CA GLY A 68 21.64 -2.32 1.45
C GLY A 68 20.54 -1.26 1.42
N PHE A 69 19.32 -1.71 1.08
CA PHE A 69 18.11 -0.89 1.15
C PHE A 69 17.81 -0.47 2.59
N SER A 70 17.75 0.84 2.84
CA SER A 70 17.31 1.42 4.10
C SER A 70 16.09 2.30 3.87
N VAL A 71 14.96 1.92 4.46
CA VAL A 71 13.69 2.67 4.34
C VAL A 71 13.87 4.11 4.82
N CYS A 72 14.56 4.32 5.94
CA CYS A 72 14.76 5.65 6.52
C CYS A 72 15.57 6.56 5.59
N THR A 73 16.61 6.02 4.95
CA THR A 73 17.46 6.78 4.03
C THR A 73 16.69 7.16 2.77
N GLU A 74 15.94 6.22 2.20
CA GLU A 74 15.14 6.44 1.00
C GLU A 74 14.01 7.45 1.23
N ILE A 75 13.34 7.37 2.38
CA ILE A 75 12.33 8.37 2.76
C ILE A 75 12.97 9.74 2.96
N ARG A 76 14.15 9.81 3.58
CA ARG A 76 14.87 11.07 3.79
C ARG A 76 15.25 11.74 2.46
N ILE A 77 15.77 10.95 1.51
CA ILE A 77 16.07 11.38 0.14
C ILE A 77 14.79 11.88 -0.56
N LEU A 78 13.69 11.12 -0.47
CA LEU A 78 12.41 11.50 -1.07
C LEU A 78 11.86 12.82 -0.52
N LEU A 79 12.10 13.09 0.76
CA LEU A 79 11.67 14.32 1.44
C LEU A 79 12.68 15.47 1.29
N GLY A 80 13.81 15.27 0.60
CA GLY A 80 14.84 16.29 0.41
C GLY A 80 15.54 16.73 1.70
N ILE A 81 15.49 15.92 2.75
CA ILE A 81 16.12 16.22 4.03
C ILE A 81 17.61 15.80 3.92
N PRO A 82 18.58 16.69 4.19
CA PRO A 82 19.98 16.31 4.18
C PRO A 82 20.28 15.25 5.25
N ALA A 83 21.26 14.39 4.97
CA ALA A 83 21.70 13.32 5.87
C ALA A 83 22.23 13.88 7.20
#